data_AF-E0NMS4-F1
#
_entry.id   AF-E0NMS4-F1
#
_cell.length_a   1.000
_cell.length_b   1.000
_cell.length_c   1.000
_cell.angle_alpha   90.00
_cell.angle_beta   90.00
_cell.angle_gamma   90.00
#
_symmetry.space_group_name_H-M   'P 1'
#
loop_
_entity.id
_entity.type
_entity.pdbx_description
1 polymer ?
#
loop_
_entity_poly.entity_id
_entity_poly.type
_entity_poly.pdbx_seq_one_letter_code
_entity_poly.pdbx_strand_id
1 'polypeptide(L)'
;MTVKFITDIMNVEKKVFRILAETHTLIADKLFNRVYSEYGIRLNKKKLRWGSVAPDYLPYYKFKRHYLEESIGYISSEIVNLIYISRYVDFYNMKPFFKRFFSKRLGIISHYLCDFTTKPHAIRETCTNIEDLKSHIKYEKDLAKYSLKHEFKVLDIDNSLLYSNHFITMRQSVEQFVRFVVDKYLENEFSFENDLDYAMSLSFSICDFIFETIFIYSEEMELQFI
;
A
#
# COMPACT_ATOMS: atom_id res chain seq x y z
N MET A 1 -36.30 13.10 -9.28
CA MET A 1 -34.85 13.27 -9.44
C MET A 1 -34.50 12.96 -10.90
N THR A 2 -34.07 13.94 -11.69
CA THR A 2 -33.90 13.77 -13.15
C THR A 2 -32.66 12.94 -13.49
N VAL A 3 -32.73 12.18 -14.59
CA VAL A 3 -31.63 11.35 -15.10
C VAL A 3 -30.33 12.15 -15.24
N LYS A 4 -30.42 13.42 -15.67
CA LYS A 4 -29.29 14.36 -15.79
C LYS A 4 -28.58 14.63 -14.46
N PHE A 5 -29.33 14.80 -13.36
CA PHE A 5 -28.75 15.01 -12.03
C PHE A 5 -27.98 13.78 -11.53
N ILE A 6 -28.48 12.59 -11.81
CA ILE A 6 -27.80 11.32 -11.52
C ILE A 6 -26.53 11.19 -12.39
N THR A 7 -26.61 11.56 -13.67
CA THR A 7 -25.44 11.48 -14.57
C THR A 7 -24.34 12.45 -14.17
N ASP A 8 -24.71 13.66 -13.73
CA ASP A 8 -23.77 14.68 -13.27
C ASP A 8 -23.10 14.27 -11.95
N ILE A 9 -23.83 13.67 -11.01
CA ILE A 9 -23.26 13.08 -9.78
C ILE A 9 -22.27 11.96 -10.14
N MET A 10 -22.65 11.03 -11.02
CA MET A 10 -21.78 9.91 -11.42
C MET A 10 -20.51 10.37 -12.16
N ASN A 11 -20.57 11.47 -12.90
CA ASN A 11 -19.41 12.05 -13.60
C ASN A 11 -18.48 12.81 -12.65
N VAL A 12 -19.03 13.53 -11.67
CA VAL A 12 -18.26 14.15 -10.59
C VAL A 12 -17.57 13.08 -9.74
N GLU A 13 -18.28 12.01 -9.39
CA GLU A 13 -17.74 10.81 -8.74
C GLU A 13 -16.56 10.26 -9.53
N LYS A 14 -16.72 9.88 -10.80
CA LYS A 14 -15.63 9.34 -11.63
C LYS A 14 -14.40 10.24 -11.69
N LYS A 15 -14.59 11.56 -11.76
CA LYS A 15 -13.48 12.54 -11.84
C LYS A 15 -12.80 12.74 -10.48
N VAL A 16 -13.56 12.72 -9.39
CA VAL A 16 -13.03 12.69 -8.01
C VAL A 16 -12.21 11.42 -7.80
N PHE A 17 -12.79 10.25 -8.09
CA PHE A 17 -12.16 8.93 -7.90
C PHE A 17 -10.87 8.75 -8.70
N ARG A 18 -10.80 9.30 -9.92
CA ARG A 18 -9.57 9.28 -10.73
C ARG A 18 -8.44 10.05 -10.05
N ILE A 19 -8.75 11.11 -9.30
CA ILE A 19 -7.74 11.92 -8.61
C ILE A 19 -7.32 11.27 -7.29
N LEU A 20 -8.24 10.65 -6.54
CA LEU A 20 -7.89 9.86 -5.34
C LEU A 20 -6.92 8.71 -5.70
N ALA A 21 -7.10 8.12 -6.89
CA ALA A 21 -6.24 7.06 -7.41
C ALA A 21 -4.82 7.50 -7.84
N GLU A 22 -4.59 8.79 -8.12
CA GLU A 22 -3.35 9.24 -8.78
C GLU A 22 -2.12 9.02 -7.88
N THR A 23 -2.19 9.44 -6.61
CA THR A 23 -1.09 9.27 -5.66
C THR A 23 -0.77 7.79 -5.43
N HIS A 24 -1.77 6.95 -5.18
CA HIS A 24 -1.54 5.51 -4.99
C HIS A 24 -0.92 4.85 -6.23
N THR A 25 -1.37 5.20 -7.43
CA THR A 25 -0.76 4.63 -8.66
C THR A 25 0.67 5.10 -8.88
N LEU A 26 1.03 6.29 -8.41
CA LEU A 26 2.40 6.79 -8.43
C LEU A 26 3.30 5.99 -7.49
N ILE A 27 2.86 5.72 -6.25
CA ILE A 27 3.60 4.86 -5.32
C ILE A 27 3.71 3.43 -5.85
N ALA A 28 2.63 2.90 -6.44
CA ALA A 28 2.64 1.59 -7.10
C ALA A 28 3.65 1.51 -8.25
N ASP A 29 3.84 2.59 -9.00
CA ASP A 29 4.86 2.68 -10.04
C ASP A 29 6.28 2.67 -9.49
N LYS A 30 6.49 3.33 -8.35
CA LYS A 30 7.78 3.32 -7.64
C LYS A 30 8.10 1.93 -7.11
N LEU A 31 7.09 1.23 -6.55
CA LEU A 31 7.22 -0.18 -6.16
C LEU A 31 7.59 -1.08 -7.35
N PHE A 32 6.91 -0.91 -8.49
CA PHE A 32 7.24 -1.65 -9.70
C PHE A 32 8.72 -1.49 -10.08
N ASN A 33 9.25 -0.27 -10.00
CA ASN A 33 10.64 0.03 -10.32
C ASN A 33 11.60 -0.54 -9.28
N ARG A 34 11.30 -0.40 -7.97
CA ARG A 34 12.10 -0.96 -6.88
C ARG A 34 12.24 -2.47 -7.00
N VAL A 35 11.13 -3.18 -7.22
CA VAL A 35 11.16 -4.65 -7.36
C VAL A 35 12.03 -5.08 -8.54
N TYR A 36 12.03 -4.29 -9.62
CA TYR A 36 12.90 -4.57 -10.76
C TYR A 36 14.37 -4.22 -10.48
N SER A 37 14.66 -3.12 -9.77
CA SER A 37 16.04 -2.71 -9.47
C SER A 37 16.71 -3.62 -8.45
N GLU A 38 16.02 -3.96 -7.36
CA GLU A 38 16.58 -4.72 -6.25
C GLU A 38 16.61 -6.23 -6.55
N TYR A 39 15.58 -6.76 -7.20
CA TYR A 39 15.39 -8.21 -7.34
C TYR A 39 15.40 -8.71 -8.78
N GLY A 40 15.54 -7.82 -9.78
CA GLY A 40 15.46 -8.20 -11.20
C GLY A 40 14.08 -8.73 -11.64
N ILE A 41 13.06 -8.61 -10.78
CA ILE A 41 11.73 -9.21 -11.01
C ILE A 41 10.81 -8.20 -11.70
N ARG A 42 10.22 -8.64 -12.82
CA ARG A 42 9.19 -7.86 -13.51
C ARG A 42 7.78 -8.29 -13.10
N LEU A 43 7.16 -7.45 -12.27
CA LEU A 43 5.75 -7.53 -11.91
C LEU A 43 4.81 -7.20 -13.09
N ASN A 44 3.50 -7.38 -12.88
CA ASN A 44 2.48 -6.88 -13.80
C ASN A 44 2.06 -5.47 -13.37
N LYS A 45 2.67 -4.44 -13.99
CA LYS A 45 2.42 -3.02 -13.68
C LYS A 45 0.94 -2.63 -13.69
N LYS A 46 0.17 -3.11 -14.68
CA LYS A 46 -1.28 -2.82 -14.78
C LYS A 46 -2.05 -3.37 -13.60
N LYS A 47 -1.72 -4.58 -13.13
CA LYS A 47 -2.39 -5.20 -11.99
C LYS A 47 -1.93 -4.62 -10.66
N LEU A 48 -0.67 -4.19 -10.56
CA LEU A 48 -0.17 -3.46 -9.40
C LEU A 48 -0.92 -2.13 -9.21
N ARG A 49 -0.97 -1.29 -10.25
CA ARG A 49 -1.77 -0.05 -10.25
C ARG A 49 -3.25 -0.30 -9.97
N TRP A 50 -3.84 -1.34 -10.56
CA TRP A 50 -5.22 -1.68 -10.27
C TRP A 50 -5.41 -2.09 -8.80
N GLY A 51 -4.48 -2.86 -8.25
CA GLY A 51 -4.50 -3.24 -6.84
C GLY A 51 -4.42 -2.03 -5.91
N SER A 52 -3.60 -1.03 -6.25
CA SER A 52 -3.41 0.17 -5.42
C SER A 52 -4.59 1.14 -5.42
N VAL A 53 -5.59 0.90 -6.26
CA VAL A 53 -6.81 1.72 -6.29
C VAL A 53 -8.03 0.91 -5.92
N ALA A 54 -8.03 -0.41 -6.16
CA ALA A 54 -9.19 -1.27 -5.98
C ALA A 54 -9.93 -1.17 -4.63
N PRO A 55 -9.27 -0.92 -3.48
CA PRO A 55 -9.97 -0.77 -2.20
C PRO A 55 -11.02 0.35 -2.19
N ASP A 56 -10.77 1.48 -2.88
CA ASP A 56 -11.76 2.57 -2.97
C ASP A 56 -13.00 2.21 -3.82
N TYR A 57 -12.87 1.24 -4.72
CA TYR A 57 -13.90 0.95 -5.74
C TYR A 57 -14.72 -0.29 -5.42
N LEU A 58 -14.08 -1.31 -4.84
CA LEU A 58 -14.70 -2.63 -4.74
C LEU A 58 -15.51 -2.75 -3.45
N PRO A 59 -16.81 -3.14 -3.52
CA PRO A 59 -17.68 -3.24 -2.36
C PRO A 59 -17.14 -4.09 -1.21
N TYR A 60 -16.30 -5.09 -1.53
CA TYR A 60 -15.62 -5.95 -0.56
C TYR A 60 -14.80 -5.17 0.47
N TYR A 61 -14.19 -4.04 0.08
CA TYR A 61 -13.33 -3.24 0.96
C TYR A 61 -14.08 -2.19 1.76
N LYS A 62 -15.38 -1.96 1.52
CA LYS A 62 -16.18 -0.99 2.29
C LYS A 62 -16.21 -1.27 3.79
N PHE A 63 -16.07 -2.54 4.19
CA PHE A 63 -16.01 -2.96 5.60
C PHE A 63 -14.59 -2.99 6.16
N LYS A 64 -13.58 -2.72 5.34
CA LYS A 64 -12.16 -2.68 5.69
C LYS A 64 -11.69 -1.23 5.63
N ARG A 65 -12.03 -0.45 6.66
CA ARG A 65 -11.80 1.01 6.68
C ARG A 65 -10.33 1.36 6.48
N HIS A 66 -10.05 2.49 5.85
CA HIS A 66 -8.69 2.88 5.46
C HIS A 66 -7.89 3.53 6.60
N TYR A 67 -8.19 3.15 7.84
CA TYR A 67 -7.55 3.64 9.05
C TYR A 67 -6.76 2.52 9.71
N LEU A 68 -5.64 2.88 10.34
CA LEU A 68 -4.69 1.92 10.90
C LEU A 68 -5.35 0.94 11.88
N GLU A 69 -6.04 1.44 12.90
CA GLU A 69 -6.63 0.59 13.94
C GLU A 69 -7.65 -0.41 13.39
N GLU A 70 -8.44 0.00 12.40
CA GLU A 70 -9.46 -0.86 11.81
C GLU A 70 -8.93 -1.88 10.80
N SER A 71 -7.79 -1.61 10.15
CA SER A 71 -7.31 -2.45 9.04
C SER A 71 -5.92 -3.04 9.21
N ILE A 72 -5.16 -2.71 10.24
CA ILE A 72 -3.80 -3.25 10.43
C ILE A 72 -3.79 -4.77 10.53
N GLY A 73 -4.75 -5.36 11.25
CA GLY A 73 -4.88 -6.82 11.36
C GLY A 73 -5.24 -7.49 10.02
N TYR A 74 -5.99 -6.80 9.17
CA TYR A 74 -6.25 -7.25 7.81
C TYR A 74 -4.98 -7.21 6.98
N ILE A 75 -4.28 -6.07 6.96
CA ILE A 75 -3.12 -5.86 6.10
C ILE A 75 -1.92 -6.71 6.49
N SER A 76 -1.64 -6.87 7.77
CA SER A 76 -0.63 -7.81 8.25
C SER A 76 -0.92 -9.25 7.80
N SER A 77 -2.19 -9.67 7.85
CA SER A 77 -2.61 -10.98 7.34
C SER A 77 -2.43 -11.10 5.83
N GLU A 78 -2.73 -10.04 5.05
CA GLU A 78 -2.55 -10.05 3.60
C GLU A 78 -1.08 -10.16 3.20
N ILE A 79 -0.19 -9.47 3.92
CA ILE A 79 1.27 -9.52 3.74
C ILE A 79 1.78 -10.93 4.01
N VAL A 80 1.46 -11.49 5.18
CA VAL A 80 1.89 -12.84 5.58
C VAL A 80 1.34 -13.92 4.64
N ASN A 81 0.07 -13.81 4.24
CA ASN A 81 -0.52 -14.74 3.28
C ASN A 81 0.15 -14.64 1.90
N LEU A 82 0.51 -13.44 1.45
CA LEU A 82 1.21 -13.26 0.19
C LEU A 82 2.59 -13.93 0.23
N ILE A 83 3.33 -13.78 1.33
CA ILE A 83 4.62 -14.47 1.55
C ILE A 83 4.44 -15.98 1.47
N TYR A 84 3.54 -16.57 2.27
CA TYR A 84 3.37 -18.02 2.34
C TYR A 84 2.91 -18.66 1.03
N ILE A 85 2.01 -18.01 0.30
CA ILE A 85 1.57 -18.52 -1.01
C ILE A 85 2.69 -18.43 -2.05
N SER A 86 3.60 -17.47 -1.89
CA SER A 86 4.65 -17.18 -2.86
C SER A 86 5.96 -17.93 -2.62
N ARG A 87 6.20 -18.49 -1.43
CA ARG A 87 7.46 -19.18 -1.08
C ARG A 87 7.84 -20.35 -1.98
N TYR A 88 6.88 -20.90 -2.72
CA TYR A 88 7.05 -22.01 -3.66
C TYR A 88 7.13 -21.56 -5.13
N VAL A 89 7.18 -20.26 -5.39
CA VAL A 89 7.13 -19.71 -6.74
C VAL A 89 8.51 -19.33 -7.22
N ASP A 90 8.90 -19.85 -8.38
CA ASP A 90 10.03 -19.29 -9.12
C ASP A 90 9.65 -17.90 -9.65
N PHE A 91 10.20 -16.87 -9.01
CA PHE A 91 9.92 -15.49 -9.36
C PHE A 91 10.54 -15.06 -10.71
N TYR A 92 11.60 -15.73 -11.15
CA TYR A 92 12.26 -15.44 -12.43
C TYR A 92 11.49 -16.07 -13.61
N ASN A 93 10.79 -17.18 -13.37
CA ASN A 93 9.94 -17.86 -14.37
C ASN A 93 8.44 -17.87 -14.01
N MET A 94 7.94 -16.82 -13.32
CA MET A 94 6.54 -16.76 -12.89
C MET A 94 5.54 -16.96 -14.03
N LYS A 95 4.60 -17.89 -13.83
CA LYS A 95 3.41 -18.03 -14.69
C LYS A 95 2.63 -16.71 -14.76
N PRO A 96 2.10 -16.31 -15.94
CA PRO A 96 1.39 -15.04 -16.11
C PRO A 96 0.23 -14.81 -15.14
N PHE A 97 -0.49 -15.87 -14.77
CA PHE A 97 -1.57 -15.80 -13.79
C PHE A 97 -1.06 -15.37 -12.42
N PHE A 98 -0.03 -16.05 -11.91
CA PHE A 98 0.55 -15.74 -10.60
C PHE A 98 1.14 -14.34 -10.56
N LYS A 99 1.87 -13.94 -11.61
CA LYS A 99 2.41 -12.58 -11.74
C LYS A 99 1.32 -11.52 -11.61
N ARG A 100 0.15 -11.72 -12.23
CA ARG A 100 -1.01 -10.81 -12.12
C ARG A 100 -1.60 -10.82 -10.71
N PHE A 101 -1.74 -12.01 -10.10
CA PHE A 101 -2.22 -12.18 -8.73
C PHE A 101 -1.31 -11.44 -7.75
N PHE A 102 -0.03 -11.80 -7.69
CA PHE A 102 0.97 -11.21 -6.80
C PHE A 102 0.99 -9.69 -6.92
N SER A 103 1.07 -9.17 -8.15
CA SER A 103 1.09 -7.72 -8.39
C SER A 103 -0.18 -7.05 -7.88
N LYS A 104 -1.36 -7.63 -8.11
CA LYS A 104 -2.63 -7.05 -7.59
C LYS A 104 -2.62 -7.02 -6.06
N ARG A 105 -2.16 -8.09 -5.42
CA ARG A 105 -2.12 -8.21 -3.95
C ARG A 105 -1.15 -7.22 -3.32
N LEU A 106 0.04 -7.09 -3.88
CA LEU A 106 1.02 -6.08 -3.48
C LEU A 106 0.46 -4.66 -3.63
N GLY A 107 -0.30 -4.40 -4.71
CA GLY A 107 -0.95 -3.10 -4.91
C GLY A 107 -1.97 -2.79 -3.82
N ILE A 108 -2.82 -3.77 -3.46
CA ILE A 108 -3.80 -3.61 -2.37
C ILE A 108 -3.09 -3.32 -1.05
N ILE A 109 -1.99 -4.02 -0.74
CA ILE A 109 -1.20 -3.76 0.46
C ILE A 109 -0.68 -2.32 0.43
N SER A 110 -0.06 -1.89 -0.67
CA SER A 110 0.48 -0.54 -0.83
C SER A 110 -0.57 0.55 -0.66
N HIS A 111 -1.82 0.34 -1.12
CA HIS A 111 -2.91 1.29 -0.91
C HIS A 111 -3.10 1.64 0.57
N TYR A 112 -3.31 0.62 1.41
CA TYR A 112 -3.54 0.84 2.85
C TYR A 112 -2.30 1.41 3.55
N LEU A 113 -1.09 1.01 3.15
CA LEU A 113 0.14 1.59 3.72
C LEU A 113 0.27 3.08 3.40
N CYS A 114 -0.13 3.51 2.20
CA CYS A 114 -0.20 4.93 1.85
C CYS A 114 -1.24 5.64 2.72
N ASP A 115 -2.43 5.08 2.88
CA ASP A 115 -3.48 5.70 3.70
C ASP A 115 -3.01 5.87 5.14
N PHE A 116 -2.38 4.85 5.75
CA PHE A 116 -1.91 4.96 7.13
C PHE A 116 -0.90 6.10 7.38
N THR A 117 -0.26 6.59 6.32
CA THR A 117 0.76 7.66 6.35
C THR A 117 0.30 8.92 5.62
N THR A 118 -1.00 9.08 5.39
CA THR A 118 -1.59 10.27 4.77
C THR A 118 -2.48 10.98 5.78
N LYS A 119 -2.35 12.32 5.92
CA LYS A 119 -2.85 13.04 7.10
C LYS A 119 -4.31 12.72 7.48
N PRO A 120 -5.31 12.86 6.58
CA PRO A 120 -6.71 12.64 6.94
C PRO A 120 -6.97 11.23 7.47
N HIS A 121 -6.23 10.24 6.98
CA HIS A 121 -6.37 8.84 7.39
C HIS A 121 -5.59 8.54 8.68
N ALA A 122 -4.36 9.06 8.81
CA ALA A 122 -3.51 8.85 9.98
C ALA A 122 -4.12 9.44 11.27
N ILE A 123 -4.77 10.61 11.19
CA ILE A 123 -5.49 11.20 12.33
C ILE A 123 -6.93 10.70 12.48
N ARG A 124 -7.35 9.73 11.64
CA ARG A 124 -8.69 9.16 11.62
C ARG A 124 -9.80 10.22 11.45
N GLU A 125 -9.63 11.13 10.50
CA GLU A 125 -10.61 12.16 10.16
C GLU A 125 -11.85 11.51 9.52
N THR A 126 -12.89 11.29 10.32
CA THR A 126 -14.12 10.68 9.83
C THR A 126 -14.95 11.68 9.02
N CYS A 127 -15.32 11.32 7.78
CA CYS A 127 -16.23 12.10 6.96
C CYS A 127 -17.69 11.92 7.43
N THR A 128 -18.12 12.69 8.44
CA THR A 128 -19.46 12.59 9.03
C THR A 128 -20.51 13.42 8.30
N ASN A 129 -20.06 14.43 7.55
CA ASN A 129 -20.91 15.31 6.77
C ASN A 129 -20.30 15.64 5.39
N ILE A 130 -21.04 16.38 4.56
CA ILE A 130 -20.64 16.73 3.19
C ILE A 130 -19.41 17.66 3.17
N GLU A 131 -19.23 18.51 4.19
CA GLU A 131 -18.10 19.44 4.28
C GLU A 131 -16.81 18.69 4.62
N ASP A 132 -16.86 17.76 5.57
CA ASP A 132 -15.74 16.86 5.90
C ASP A 132 -15.29 16.10 4.63
N LEU A 133 -16.25 15.51 3.90
CA LEU A 133 -15.97 14.78 2.67
C LEU A 133 -15.35 15.69 1.60
N LYS A 134 -15.83 16.92 1.46
CA LYS A 134 -15.25 17.90 0.53
C LYS A 134 -13.83 18.30 0.92
N SER A 135 -13.56 18.48 2.21
CA SER A 135 -12.23 18.78 2.74
C SER A 135 -11.26 17.65 2.43
N HIS A 136 -11.64 16.42 2.75
CA HIS A 136 -10.87 15.22 2.47
C HIS A 136 -10.55 15.06 0.97
N ILE A 137 -11.57 15.15 0.11
CA ILE A 137 -11.39 15.08 -1.34
C ILE A 137 -10.48 16.21 -1.85
N LYS A 138 -10.60 17.42 -1.29
CA LYS A 138 -9.76 18.55 -1.68
C LYS A 138 -8.29 18.29 -1.28
N TYR A 139 -8.06 17.77 -0.07
CA TYR A 139 -6.74 17.41 0.40
C TYR A 139 -6.06 16.41 -0.54
N GLU A 140 -6.73 15.29 -0.84
CA GLU A 140 -6.17 14.27 -1.73
C GLU A 140 -5.93 14.79 -3.15
N LYS A 141 -6.79 15.68 -3.65
CA LYS A 141 -6.58 16.35 -4.95
C LYS A 141 -5.35 17.24 -4.97
N ASP A 142 -5.11 17.97 -3.89
CA ASP A 142 -3.97 18.88 -3.79
C ASP A 142 -2.67 18.10 -3.54
N LEU A 143 -2.72 17.01 -2.76
CA LEU A 143 -1.65 16.04 -2.61
C LEU A 143 -1.28 15.39 -3.97
N ALA A 144 -2.27 14.94 -4.75
CA ALA A 144 -2.02 14.36 -6.07
C ALA A 144 -1.30 15.35 -7.00
N LYS A 145 -1.71 16.62 -7.03
CA LYS A 145 -1.01 17.66 -7.80
C LYS A 145 0.41 17.90 -7.30
N TYR A 146 0.61 17.92 -5.98
CA TYR A 146 1.93 18.08 -5.37
C TYR A 146 2.86 16.92 -5.77
N SER A 147 2.34 15.69 -5.77
CA SER A 147 3.11 14.48 -6.07
C SER A 147 3.76 14.45 -7.46
N LEU A 148 3.19 15.17 -8.44
CA LEU A 148 3.73 15.23 -9.82
C LEU A 148 5.07 15.95 -9.91
N LYS A 149 5.37 16.82 -8.95
CA LYS A 149 6.61 17.61 -8.89
C LYS A 149 7.46 17.28 -7.66
N HIS A 150 7.00 16.34 -6.82
CA HIS A 150 7.69 15.96 -5.60
C HIS A 150 8.92 15.09 -5.92
N GLU A 151 10.06 15.46 -5.35
CA GLU A 151 11.26 14.63 -5.37
C GLU A 151 11.25 13.72 -4.15
N PHE A 152 10.92 12.46 -4.39
CA PHE A 152 10.73 11.47 -3.34
C PHE A 152 12.05 11.10 -2.67
N LYS A 153 12.02 11.05 -1.33
CA LYS A 153 13.15 10.63 -0.51
C LYS A 153 12.80 9.33 0.20
N VAL A 154 13.72 8.35 0.13
CA VAL A 154 13.62 7.14 0.95
C VAL A 154 14.07 7.52 2.34
N LEU A 155 13.17 7.40 3.31
CA LEU A 155 13.45 7.67 4.70
C LEU A 155 14.25 6.52 5.30
N ASP A 156 15.15 6.84 6.22
CA ASP A 156 15.87 5.84 7.01
C ASP A 156 14.94 5.29 8.10
N ILE A 157 14.30 4.16 7.80
CA ILE A 157 13.38 3.46 8.68
C ILE A 157 14.09 2.24 9.25
N ASP A 158 14.12 2.13 10.58
CA ASP A 158 14.61 0.92 11.25
C ASP A 158 13.67 -0.26 10.98
N ASN A 159 14.07 -1.12 10.06
CA ASN A 159 13.35 -2.33 9.69
C ASN A 159 13.62 -3.50 10.65
N SER A 160 14.44 -3.35 11.69
CA SER A 160 14.79 -4.44 12.62
C SER A 160 13.57 -5.11 13.26
N LEU A 161 12.49 -4.36 13.48
CA LEU A 161 11.21 -4.87 14.01
C LEU A 161 10.55 -5.93 13.09
N LEU A 162 10.82 -5.90 11.78
CA LEU A 162 10.31 -6.91 10.84
C LEU A 162 11.00 -8.27 11.02
N TYR A 163 12.26 -8.25 11.44
CA TYR A 163 13.11 -9.44 11.58
C TYR A 163 13.33 -9.83 13.05
N SER A 164 12.72 -9.12 14.00
CA SER A 164 12.98 -9.32 15.42
C SER A 164 12.27 -10.54 16.02
N ASN A 165 13.09 -11.45 16.57
CA ASN A 165 12.94 -12.42 17.66
C ASN A 165 11.73 -13.40 17.76
N HIS A 166 12.08 -14.62 18.21
CA HIS A 166 11.30 -15.86 18.38
C HIS A 166 10.01 -15.80 19.26
N PHE A 167 9.64 -14.64 19.80
CA PHE A 167 8.54 -14.54 20.79
C PHE A 167 7.23 -14.04 20.19
N ILE A 168 7.24 -13.53 18.95
CA ILE A 168 6.04 -13.05 18.26
C ILE A 168 5.93 -13.67 16.87
N THR A 169 4.71 -13.71 16.36
CA THR A 169 4.44 -14.18 15.00
C THR A 169 4.87 -13.13 13.96
N MET A 170 5.21 -13.56 12.74
CA MET A 170 5.50 -12.66 11.61
C MET A 170 4.41 -11.61 11.41
N ARG A 171 3.14 -12.01 11.60
CA ARG A 171 2.01 -11.08 11.53
C ARG A 171 2.15 -9.97 12.57
N GLN A 172 2.44 -10.31 13.82
CA GLN A 172 2.64 -9.32 14.89
C GLN A 172 3.86 -8.43 14.62
N SER A 173 4.96 -8.97 14.09
CA SER A 173 6.13 -8.19 13.68
C SER A 173 5.77 -7.13 12.63
N VAL A 174 5.00 -7.51 11.61
CA VAL A 174 4.47 -6.59 10.60
C VAL A 174 3.55 -5.53 11.23
N GLU A 175 2.65 -5.93 12.12
CA GLU A 175 1.75 -4.98 12.80
C GLU A 175 2.53 -3.95 13.64
N GLN A 176 3.53 -4.41 14.40
CA GLN A 176 4.38 -3.54 15.22
C GLN A 176 5.22 -2.60 14.37
N PHE A 177 5.82 -3.10 13.29
CA PHE A 177 6.60 -2.28 12.37
C PHE A 177 5.77 -1.19 11.70
N VAL A 178 4.61 -1.53 11.15
CA VAL A 178 3.74 -0.53 10.50
C VAL A 178 3.30 0.53 11.51
N ARG A 179 2.93 0.13 12.74
CA ARG A 179 2.59 1.06 13.81
C ARG A 179 3.75 1.98 14.16
N PHE A 180 4.95 1.44 14.32
CA PHE A 180 6.16 2.21 14.57
C PHE A 180 6.40 3.29 13.50
N VAL A 181 6.26 2.94 12.21
CA VAL A 181 6.43 3.92 11.12
C VAL A 181 5.33 4.98 11.12
N VAL A 182 4.08 4.59 11.39
CA VAL A 182 2.96 5.55 11.47
C VAL A 182 3.11 6.48 12.68
N ASP A 183 3.57 5.97 13.82
CA ASP A 183 3.87 6.80 15.00
C ASP A 183 4.97 7.81 14.68
N LYS A 184 6.03 7.39 13.97
CA LYS A 184 7.07 8.30 13.47
C LYS A 184 6.52 9.35 12.50
N TYR A 185 5.60 8.99 11.62
CA TYR A 185 4.91 9.95 10.76
C TYR A 185 4.11 10.98 11.58
N LEU A 186 3.37 10.52 12.60
CA LEU A 186 2.56 11.37 13.48
C LEU A 186 3.40 12.30 14.38
N GLU A 187 4.63 11.92 14.70
CA GLU A 187 5.60 12.76 15.43
C GLU A 187 6.13 13.94 14.58
N ASN A 188 5.97 13.90 13.25
CA ASN A 188 6.43 14.94 12.33
C ASN A 188 5.31 15.94 11.97
N GLU A 189 5.70 17.09 11.39
CA GLU A 189 4.73 18.05 10.87
C GLU A 189 3.94 17.46 9.68
N PHE A 190 2.62 17.65 9.68
CA PHE A 190 1.79 17.26 8.55
C PHE A 190 2.10 18.10 7.31
N SER A 191 2.67 17.46 6.29
CA SER A 191 2.98 18.08 5.01
C SER A 191 2.80 17.07 3.87
N PHE A 192 2.53 17.57 2.66
CA PHE A 192 2.44 16.69 1.49
C PHE A 192 3.77 15.97 1.18
N GLU A 193 4.91 16.56 1.54
CA GLU A 193 6.22 15.89 1.45
C GLU A 193 6.27 14.67 2.36
N ASN A 194 5.94 14.85 3.65
CA ASN A 194 5.93 13.74 4.61
C ASN A 194 4.91 12.66 4.23
N ASP A 195 3.70 13.04 3.80
CA ASP A 195 2.69 12.07 3.34
C ASP A 195 3.24 11.17 2.23
N LEU A 196 3.95 11.75 1.25
CA LEU A 196 4.50 11.01 0.12
C LEU A 196 5.74 10.19 0.46
N ASP A 197 6.67 10.75 1.23
CA ASP A 197 7.93 10.11 1.57
C ASP A 197 7.73 8.95 2.56
N TYR A 198 6.83 9.10 3.54
CA TYR A 198 6.43 8.01 4.42
C TYR A 198 5.64 6.93 3.68
N ALA A 199 4.67 7.31 2.83
CA ALA A 199 3.90 6.33 2.04
C ALA A 199 4.80 5.49 1.14
N MET A 200 5.78 6.12 0.47
CA MET A 200 6.76 5.41 -0.35
C MET A 200 7.66 4.52 0.51
N SER A 201 8.25 5.07 1.57
CA SER A 201 9.26 4.36 2.38
C SER A 201 8.65 3.17 3.12
N LEU A 202 7.46 3.33 3.71
CA LEU A 202 6.72 2.23 4.33
C LEU A 202 6.34 1.15 3.30
N SER A 203 5.86 1.56 2.13
CA SER A 203 5.56 0.62 1.04
C SER A 203 6.80 -0.15 0.58
N PHE A 204 7.96 0.52 0.51
CA PHE A 204 9.24 -0.08 0.14
C PHE A 204 9.69 -1.09 1.19
N SER A 205 9.78 -0.71 2.47
CA SER A 205 10.19 -1.62 3.54
C SER A 205 9.33 -2.88 3.60
N ILE A 206 8.00 -2.76 3.49
CA ILE A 206 7.11 -3.93 3.46
C ILE A 206 7.29 -4.77 2.19
N CYS A 207 7.48 -4.12 1.03
CA CYS A 207 7.73 -4.83 -0.22
C CYS A 207 9.02 -5.65 -0.14
N ASP A 208 10.09 -5.05 0.37
CA ASP A 208 11.38 -5.72 0.48
C ASP A 208 11.31 -6.88 1.45
N PHE A 209 10.71 -6.65 2.62
CA PHE A 209 10.45 -7.71 3.60
C PHE A 209 9.67 -8.89 3.00
N ILE A 210 8.66 -8.63 2.15
CA ILE A 210 7.93 -9.69 1.45
C ILE A 210 8.89 -10.51 0.57
N PHE A 211 9.70 -9.86 -0.27
CA PHE A 211 10.60 -10.55 -1.19
C PHE A 211 11.73 -11.28 -0.47
N GLU A 212 12.39 -10.62 0.48
CA GLU A 212 13.47 -11.20 1.26
C GLU A 212 13.00 -12.42 2.04
N THR A 213 11.84 -12.34 2.70
CA THR A 213 11.28 -13.48 3.44
C THR A 213 10.90 -14.63 2.51
N ILE A 214 10.35 -14.34 1.32
CA ILE A 214 10.07 -15.35 0.30
C ILE A 214 11.35 -16.07 -0.11
N PHE A 215 12.43 -15.33 -0.41
CA PHE A 215 13.69 -15.93 -0.85
C PHE A 215 14.37 -16.74 0.25
N ILE A 216 14.35 -16.26 1.50
CA ILE A 216 14.85 -17.04 2.64
C ILE A 216 14.13 -18.39 2.73
N TYR A 217 12.79 -18.41 2.62
CA TYR A 217 12.05 -19.68 2.63
C TYR A 217 12.32 -20.56 1.42
N SER A 218 12.54 -19.98 0.23
CA SER A 218 12.89 -20.75 -0.95
C SER A 218 14.27 -21.41 -0.80
N GLU A 219 15.26 -20.69 -0.25
CA GLU A 219 16.61 -21.22 0.02
C GLU A 219 16.60 -22.33 1.08
N GLU A 220 15.91 -22.10 2.22
CA GLU A 220 15.76 -23.12 3.27
C GLU A 220 15.16 -24.42 2.74
N MET A 221 14.22 -24.32 1.80
CA MET A 221 13.62 -25.48 1.16
C MET A 221 14.58 -26.21 0.25
N GLU A 222 15.35 -25.51 -0.59
CA GLU A 222 16.34 -26.15 -1.48
C GLU A 222 17.36 -26.96 -0.68
N LEU A 223 17.81 -26.44 0.46
CA LEU A 223 18.72 -27.14 1.37
C LEU A 223 18.12 -28.41 2.00
N GLN A 224 16.80 -28.53 2.13
CA GLN A 224 16.14 -29.74 2.66
C GLN A 224 16.06 -30.89 1.66
N PHE A 225 16.34 -30.63 0.37
CA PHE A 225 16.28 -31.63 -0.70
C PHE A 225 17.68 -32.06 -1.22
N ILE A 226 18.76 -31.60 -0.57
CA ILE A 226 20.14 -32.04 -0.79
C ILE A 226 20.50 -33.08 0.27
#